data_AF-A0A0P8A696-F1
#
_entry.id   AF-A0A0P8A696-F1
#
_cell.length_a   1.000
_cell.length_b   1.000
_cell.length_c   1.000
_cell.angle_alpha   90.00
_cell.angle_beta   90.00
_cell.angle_gamma   90.00
#
_symmetry.space_group_name_H-M   'P 1'
#
loop_
_entity.id
_entity.type
_entity.pdbx_description
1 polymer ?
#
loop_
_entity_poly.entity_id
_entity_poly.type
_entity_poly.pdbx_seq_one_letter_code
_entity_poly.pdbx_strand_id
1 'polypeptide(L)'
;MISKCLSPAKAFIIYFAISFLAFSANGQSLAYRTMLNTLYDSDFPVIYPNEIGRLSKYQILDTREKEEYEVSHLEGAICVGYDDFSEDVFEKLDP
;
A
#
# COMPACT_ATOMS: atom_id res chain seq x y z
N MET A 1 -9.69 52.52 20.60
CA MET A 1 -9.55 51.09 20.25
C MET A 1 -9.44 51.00 18.73
N ILE A 2 -8.23 51.04 18.17
CA ILE A 2 -8.04 51.03 16.71
C ILE A 2 -7.99 49.57 16.25
N SER A 3 -9.03 49.17 15.53
CA SER A 3 -9.08 47.94 14.75
C SER A 3 -7.95 47.95 13.72
N LYS A 4 -6.89 47.17 13.94
CA LYS A 4 -5.83 46.97 12.94
C LYS A 4 -6.39 46.03 11.87
N CYS A 5 -6.98 46.59 10.82
CA CYS A 5 -7.40 45.83 9.66
C CYS A 5 -6.16 45.24 8.96
N LEU A 6 -6.14 43.92 8.79
CA LEU A 6 -5.04 43.20 8.13
C LEU A 6 -5.09 43.50 6.62
N SER A 7 -4.02 44.05 6.05
CA SER A 7 -4.00 44.38 4.62
C SER A 7 -4.06 43.11 3.75
N PRO A 8 -4.66 43.17 2.54
CA PRO A 8 -4.80 42.00 1.66
C PRO A 8 -3.46 41.34 1.31
N ALA A 9 -2.38 42.12 1.20
CA ALA A 9 -1.04 41.60 1.01
C ALA A 9 -0.55 40.75 2.20
N LYS A 10 -0.86 41.14 3.45
CA LYS A 10 -0.50 40.38 4.65
C LYS A 10 -1.33 39.10 4.77
N ALA A 11 -2.61 39.16 4.40
CA ALA A 11 -3.47 37.97 4.33
C ALA A 11 -2.95 36.96 3.29
N PHE A 12 -2.47 37.43 2.14
CA PHE A 12 -1.89 36.59 1.09
C PHE A 12 -0.58 35.92 1.51
N ILE A 13 0.31 36.65 2.19
CA ILE A 13 1.56 36.09 2.74
C ILE A 13 1.25 35.03 3.81
N ILE A 14 0.27 35.28 4.68
CA ILE A 14 -0.15 34.33 5.71
C ILE A 14 -0.75 33.07 5.06
N TYR A 15 -1.57 33.22 4.03
CA TYR A 15 -2.12 32.09 3.27
C TYR A 15 -1.01 31.21 2.67
N PHE A 16 -0.05 31.81 1.97
CA PHE A 16 1.09 31.06 1.41
C PHE A 16 1.95 30.38 2.48
N ALA A 17 2.17 31.04 3.63
CA ALA A 17 2.91 30.44 4.74
C ALA A 17 2.18 29.24 5.35
N ILE A 18 0.86 29.32 5.52
CA ILE A 18 0.03 28.21 6.03
C ILE A 18 -0.01 27.06 5.02
N SER A 19 -0.16 27.34 3.72
CA SER A 19 -0.13 26.32 2.67
C SER A 19 1.23 25.61 2.57
N PHE A 20 2.34 26.32 2.81
CA PHE A 20 3.67 25.72 2.83
C PHE A 20 3.88 24.80 4.05
N LEU A 21 3.36 25.18 5.23
CA LEU A 21 3.40 24.34 6.43
C LEU A 21 2.55 23.06 6.28
N ALA A 22 1.46 23.12 5.52
CA ALA A 22 0.61 21.96 5.24
C ALA A 22 1.24 20.95 4.26
N PHE A 23 2.29 21.32 3.54
CA PHE A 23 2.93 20.46 2.53
C PHE A 23 3.83 19.35 3.13
N SER A 24 4.16 19.43 4.41
CA SER A 24 5.11 18.51 5.07
C SER A 24 4.47 17.21 5.62
N ALA A 25 3.23 16.89 5.27
CA ALA A 25 2.52 15.70 5.76
C ALA A 25 3.03 14.42 5.08
N ASN A 26 4.16 13.88 5.55
CA ASN A 26 4.63 12.56 5.17
C ASN A 26 4.00 11.51 6.10
N GLY A 27 3.18 10.61 5.54
CA GLY A 27 2.44 9.61 6.33
C GLY A 27 3.30 8.46 6.90
N GLN A 28 4.58 8.38 6.54
CA GLN A 28 5.47 7.30 6.99
C GLN A 28 6.73 7.86 7.65
N SER A 29 7.13 7.24 8.77
CA SER A 29 8.38 7.60 9.46
C SER A 29 9.60 7.07 8.71
N LEU A 30 10.75 7.71 8.91
CA LEU A 30 12.02 7.21 8.37
C LEU A 30 12.33 5.80 8.88
N ALA A 31 12.09 5.53 10.17
CA ALA A 31 12.32 4.21 10.77
C ALA A 31 11.48 3.11 10.12
N TYR A 32 10.20 3.39 9.82
CA TYR A 32 9.33 2.45 9.13
C TYR A 32 9.83 2.13 7.72
N ARG A 33 10.20 3.15 6.95
CA ARG A 33 10.78 2.95 5.60
C ARG A 33 12.07 2.14 5.64
N THR A 34 12.93 2.39 6.63
CA THR A 34 14.17 1.61 6.83
C THR A 34 13.84 0.16 7.14
N MET A 35 12.88 -0.10 8.04
CA MET A 35 12.42 -1.47 8.36
C MET A 35 11.94 -2.20 7.11
N LEU A 36 11.08 -1.58 6.30
CA LEU A 36 10.57 -2.20 5.07
C LEU A 36 11.72 -2.55 4.10
N ASN A 37 12.66 -1.63 3.88
CA ASN A 37 13.81 -1.88 3.01
C ASN A 37 14.74 -3.00 3.51
N THR A 38 14.74 -3.29 4.81
CA THR A 38 15.53 -4.41 5.36
C THR A 38 14.80 -5.75 5.33
N LEU A 39 13.46 -5.74 5.36
CA LEU A 39 12.64 -6.95 5.36
C LEU A 39 12.31 -7.43 3.95
N TYR A 40 12.12 -6.50 3.01
CA TYR A 40 11.88 -6.86 1.62
C TYR A 40 13.20 -7.16 0.91
N ASP A 41 13.28 -8.37 0.36
CA ASP A 41 14.28 -8.72 -0.64
C ASP A 41 13.92 -8.02 -1.96
N SER A 42 14.75 -7.08 -2.38
CA SER A 42 14.56 -6.35 -3.64
C SER A 42 14.74 -7.22 -4.88
N ASP A 43 15.42 -8.36 -4.75
CA ASP A 43 15.66 -9.29 -5.85
C ASP A 43 14.52 -10.30 -6.02
N PHE A 44 13.58 -10.34 -5.07
CA PHE A 44 12.40 -11.18 -5.19
C PHE A 44 11.48 -10.65 -6.31
N PRO A 45 11.06 -11.49 -7.26
CA PRO A 45 10.25 -11.04 -8.39
C PRO A 45 8.88 -10.55 -7.90
N VAL A 46 8.53 -9.33 -8.28
CA VAL A 46 7.22 -8.72 -8.01
C VAL A 46 6.43 -8.62 -9.31
N ILE A 47 5.16 -9.03 -9.28
CA ILE A 47 4.23 -8.90 -10.40
C ILE A 47 3.21 -7.81 -10.06
N TYR A 48 3.10 -6.80 -10.92
CA TYR A 48 2.09 -5.75 -10.81
C TYR A 48 0.80 -6.10 -11.57
N PRO A 49 -0.36 -5.52 -11.21
CA PRO A 49 -1.64 -5.83 -11.87
C PRO A 49 -1.63 -5.67 -13.39
N ASN A 50 -0.90 -4.68 -13.91
CA ASN A 50 -0.76 -4.42 -15.35
C ASN A 50 0.16 -5.44 -16.08
N GLU A 51 0.84 -6.32 -15.34
CA GLU A 51 1.74 -7.33 -15.88
C GLU A 51 1.10 -8.71 -15.95
N ILE A 52 0.06 -8.97 -15.15
CA ILE A 52 -0.65 -10.26 -15.10
C ILE A 52 -1.12 -10.69 -16.49
N GLY A 53 -1.64 -9.75 -17.30
CA GLY A 53 -2.10 -10.04 -18.66
C GLY A 53 -1.01 -10.49 -19.64
N ARG A 54 0.27 -10.42 -19.26
CA ARG A 54 1.42 -10.90 -20.05
C ARG A 54 1.85 -12.31 -19.65
N LEU A 55 1.33 -12.84 -18.54
CA LEU A 55 1.66 -14.18 -18.06
C LEU A 55 0.80 -15.21 -18.79
N SER A 56 1.44 -16.25 -19.31
CA SER A 56 0.76 -17.34 -20.02
C SER A 56 0.26 -18.46 -19.10
N LYS A 57 0.90 -18.62 -17.94
CA LYS A 57 0.58 -19.65 -16.93
C LYS A 57 0.90 -19.10 -15.55
N TYR A 58 -0.10 -19.06 -14.68
CA TYR A 58 0.06 -18.66 -13.29
C TYR A 58 -1.08 -19.25 -12.47
N GLN A 59 -0.87 -19.33 -11.15
CA GLN A 59 -1.89 -19.66 -10.16
C GLN A 59 -1.79 -18.61 -9.05
N ILE A 60 -2.93 -18.19 -8.50
CA ILE A 60 -2.97 -17.14 -7.47
C ILE A 60 -3.19 -17.80 -6.12
N LEU A 61 -2.25 -17.59 -5.19
CA LEU A 61 -2.42 -17.98 -3.79
C LEU A 61 -2.72 -16.73 -2.98
N ASP A 62 -3.85 -16.74 -2.28
CA ASP A 62 -4.26 -15.65 -1.42
C ASP A 62 -3.92 -16.00 0.03
N THR A 63 -2.91 -15.31 0.57
CA THR A 63 -2.38 -15.55 1.91
C THR A 63 -3.11 -14.75 2.99
N ARG A 64 -4.22 -14.07 2.67
CA ARG A 64 -5.02 -13.35 3.66
C ARG A 64 -5.83 -14.32 4.51
N GLU A 65 -6.32 -13.84 5.64
CA GLU A 65 -7.21 -14.61 6.49
C GLU A 65 -8.52 -14.94 5.76
N LYS A 66 -9.12 -16.08 6.12
CA LYS A 66 -10.28 -16.62 5.42
C LYS A 66 -11.45 -15.63 5.37
N GLU A 67 -11.67 -14.90 6.45
CA GLU A 67 -12.74 -13.89 6.52
C GLU A 67 -12.52 -12.74 5.53
N GLU A 68 -11.27 -12.34 5.27
CA GLU A 68 -10.94 -11.30 4.28
C GLU A 68 -11.07 -11.82 2.85
N TYR A 69 -10.69 -13.07 2.62
CA TYR A 69 -10.86 -13.76 1.35
C TYR A 69 -12.34 -13.88 0.97
N GLU A 70 -13.20 -14.26 1.91
CA GLU A 70 -14.64 -14.42 1.71
C GLU A 70 -15.36 -13.09 1.41
N VAL A 71 -14.82 -11.96 1.89
CA VAL A 71 -15.33 -10.62 1.53
C VAL A 71 -15.06 -10.30 0.06
N SER A 72 -13.83 -10.56 -0.42
CA SER A 72 -13.44 -10.35 -1.81
C SER A 72 -12.06 -10.95 -2.08
N HIS A 73 -11.89 -11.57 -3.25
CA HIS A 73 -10.62 -12.12 -3.74
C HIS A 73 -10.55 -12.05 -5.27
N LEU A 74 -9.36 -12.27 -5.82
CA LEU A 74 -9.17 -12.39 -7.27
C LEU A 74 -9.81 -13.69 -7.77
N GLU A 75 -10.50 -13.62 -8.91
CA GLU A 75 -11.14 -14.79 -9.51
C GLU A 75 -10.13 -15.93 -9.75
N GLY A 76 -10.47 -17.13 -9.29
CA GLY A 76 -9.60 -18.30 -9.39
C GLY A 76 -8.44 -18.37 -8.37
N ALA A 77 -8.36 -17.43 -7.42
CA ALA A 77 -7.41 -17.55 -6.32
C ALA A 77 -7.73 -18.73 -5.40
N ILE A 78 -6.70 -19.30 -4.78
CA ILE A 78 -6.81 -20.32 -3.75
C ILE A 78 -6.53 -19.64 -2.41
N CYS A 79 -7.49 -19.65 -1.49
CA CYS A 79 -7.27 -19.19 -0.12
C CYS A 79 -6.32 -20.16 0.60
N VAL A 80 -5.15 -19.68 0.99
CA VAL A 80 -4.14 -20.49 1.70
C VAL A 80 -3.93 -20.03 3.14
N GLY A 81 -4.35 -18.80 3.47
CA GLY A 81 -4.10 -18.21 4.79
C GLY A 81 -2.61 -17.90 5.02
N TYR A 82 -2.32 -17.04 5.99
CA TYR A 82 -0.94 -16.84 6.45
C TYR A 82 -0.66 -17.78 7.63
N ASP A 83 -1.49 -17.71 8.68
CA ASP A 83 -1.31 -18.53 9.88
C ASP A 83 -1.68 -20.01 9.66
N ASP A 84 -2.61 -20.28 8.74
CA ASP A 84 -3.09 -21.63 8.39
C ASP A 84 -2.39 -22.25 7.18
N PHE A 85 -1.29 -21.65 6.69
CA PHE A 85 -0.58 -22.15 5.51
C PHE A 85 -0.08 -23.58 5.73
N SER A 86 -0.43 -24.48 4.80
CA SER A 86 -0.04 -25.89 4.82
C SER A 86 0.46 -26.35 3.46
N GLU A 87 1.41 -27.28 3.45
CA GLU A 87 2.03 -27.80 2.22
C GLU A 87 1.05 -28.58 1.32
N ASP A 88 -0.10 -29.03 1.85
CA ASP A 88 -1.18 -29.66 1.07
C ASP A 88 -1.73 -28.74 -0.04
N VAL A 89 -1.52 -27.41 0.08
CA VAL A 89 -1.82 -26.45 -0.97
C VAL A 89 -1.15 -26.82 -2.30
N PHE A 90 0.08 -27.35 -2.25
CA PHE A 90 0.81 -27.71 -3.47
C PHE A 90 0.17 -28.86 -4.24
N GLU A 91 -0.61 -29.72 -3.58
CA GLU A 91 -1.37 -30.78 -4.24
C GLU A 91 -2.57 -30.26 -5.05
N LYS A 92 -3.04 -29.05 -4.73
CA LYS A 92 -4.18 -28.40 -5.39
C LYS A 92 -3.74 -27.60 -6.62
N LEU A 93 -2.43 -27.50 -6.87
CA LEU A 93 -1.89 -26.71 -7.97
C LEU A 93 -1.89 -27.50 -9.28
N ASP A 94 -2.17 -26.80 -10.37
CA ASP A 94 -1.96 -27.33 -11.71
C ASP A 94 -0.47 -27.65 -11.92
N PRO A 95 -0.13 -28.82 -12.51
CA PRO A 95 1.25 -29.26 -12.74
C PRO A 95 2.00 -28.49 -13.84
#